data_AF-A0A7W7WDF7-F1
#
_entry.id   AF-A0A7W7WDF7-F1
#
_cell.length_a   1.000
_cell.length_b   1.000
_cell.length_c   1.000
_cell.angle_alpha   90.00
_cell.angle_beta   90.00
_cell.angle_gamma   90.00
#
_symmetry.space_group_name_H-M   'P 1'
#
loop_
_entity.id
_entity.type
_entity.pdbx_description
1 polymer ?
#
loop_
_entity_poly.entity_id
_entity_poly.type
_entity_poly.pdbx_seq_one_letter_code
_entity_poly.pdbx_strand_id
1 'polypeptide(L)'
;MAGTTVFELARGGGYRAWASRPDLLRGGVEEALRWASPGSHFMRHTTRPVRLSGVQLAAGEPVVAWIGSANRDPAVFAGPDTFDPARTPNRHLAFGSGHHYCIGSHLARLTLRLFFATLFATFADVEVAGEPVRLRSTFLTGFKKLIISGTPRRGQ
;
A
#
# COMPACT_ATOMS: atom_id res chain seq x y z
N MET A 1 -5.20 -2.89 -1.66
CA MET A 1 -4.34 -1.89 -2.34
C MET A 1 -5.20 -0.72 -2.81
N ALA A 2 -5.83 -0.82 -3.99
CA ALA A 2 -6.60 0.28 -4.58
C ALA A 2 -7.64 0.90 -3.63
N GLY A 3 -8.48 0.09 -2.97
CA GLY A 3 -9.50 0.62 -2.05
C GLY A 3 -8.94 1.43 -0.87
N THR A 4 -7.84 0.99 -0.26
CA THR A 4 -7.20 1.74 0.84
C THR A 4 -6.68 3.09 0.38
N THR A 5 -6.05 3.14 -0.80
CA THR A 5 -5.54 4.38 -1.37
C THR A 5 -6.67 5.30 -1.82
N VAL A 6 -7.71 4.78 -2.48
CA VAL A 6 -8.88 5.59 -2.88
C VAL A 6 -9.56 6.18 -1.66
N PHE A 7 -9.73 5.40 -0.58
CA PHE A 7 -10.25 5.91 0.69
C PHE A 7 -9.40 7.07 1.22
N GLU A 8 -8.08 6.96 1.18
CA GLU A 8 -7.22 8.07 1.61
C GLU A 8 -7.31 9.30 0.74
N LEU A 9 -7.32 9.12 -0.58
CA LEU A 9 -7.42 10.24 -1.51
C LEU A 9 -8.75 10.98 -1.35
N ALA A 10 -9.84 10.24 -1.14
CA ALA A 10 -11.17 10.78 -0.90
C ALA A 10 -11.27 11.50 0.47
N ARG A 11 -10.71 10.92 1.53
CA ARG A 11 -10.74 11.49 2.88
C ARG A 11 -9.81 12.69 3.06
N GLY A 12 -8.61 12.61 2.49
CA GLY A 12 -7.53 13.56 2.74
C GLY A 12 -7.42 14.68 1.69
N GLY A 13 -8.33 14.74 0.72
CA GLY A 13 -8.28 15.73 -0.37
C GLY A 13 -7.12 15.54 -1.36
N GLY A 14 -6.34 14.46 -1.23
CA GLY A 14 -5.16 14.18 -2.06
C GLY A 14 -5.51 13.74 -3.49
N TYR A 15 -6.79 13.44 -3.77
CA TYR A 15 -7.23 12.97 -5.08
C TYR A 15 -6.87 13.95 -6.20
N ARG A 16 -7.32 15.20 -6.10
CA ARG A 16 -7.10 16.22 -7.14
C ARG A 16 -5.62 16.53 -7.34
N ALA A 17 -4.87 16.57 -6.24
CA ALA A 17 -3.42 16.81 -6.26
C ALA A 17 -2.71 15.74 -7.10
N TRP A 18 -2.96 14.45 -6.83
CA TRP A 18 -2.34 13.37 -7.61
C TRP A 18 -2.90 13.28 -9.04
N ALA A 19 -4.22 13.43 -9.22
CA ALA A 19 -4.86 13.40 -10.52
C ALA A 19 -4.37 14.49 -11.49
N SER A 20 -3.90 15.63 -10.95
CA SER A 20 -3.30 16.72 -11.74
C SER A 20 -1.83 16.50 -12.14
N ARG A 21 -1.21 15.40 -11.67
CA ARG A 21 0.21 15.09 -11.85
C ARG A 21 0.43 13.72 -12.48
N PRO A 22 0.17 13.55 -13.80
CA PRO A 22 0.38 12.28 -14.49
C PRO A 22 1.82 11.76 -14.43
N ASP A 23 2.79 12.67 -14.31
CA ASP A 23 4.21 12.36 -14.12
C ASP A 23 4.47 11.56 -12.83
N LEU A 24 3.63 11.76 -11.80
CA LEU A 24 3.73 11.05 -10.53
C LEU A 24 3.00 9.70 -10.52
N LEU A 25 2.40 9.25 -11.62
CA LEU A 25 1.63 8.00 -11.63
C LEU A 25 2.47 6.79 -11.19
N ARG A 26 3.72 6.70 -11.66
CA ARG A 26 4.62 5.59 -11.28
C ARG A 26 5.02 5.65 -9.81
N GLY A 27 5.46 6.82 -9.33
CA GLY A 27 5.86 7.02 -7.93
C GLY A 27 4.70 6.85 -6.96
N GLY A 28 3.54 7.40 -7.29
CA GLY A 28 2.34 7.29 -6.47
C GLY A 28 1.77 5.87 -6.39
N VAL A 29 2.02 5.01 -7.38
CA VAL A 29 1.69 3.58 -7.27
C VAL A 29 2.58 2.87 -6.25
N GLU A 30 3.89 3.19 -6.20
CA GLU A 30 4.76 2.66 -5.13
C GLU A 30 4.34 3.21 -3.76
N GLU A 31 3.92 4.49 -3.68
CA GLU A 31 3.39 5.03 -2.43
C GLU A 31 2.07 4.36 -2.01
N ALA A 32 1.17 4.09 -2.97
CA ALA A 32 -0.05 3.33 -2.72
C ALA A 32 0.23 1.93 -2.15
N LEU A 33 1.27 1.27 -2.66
CA LEU A 33 1.72 -0.03 -2.19
C LEU A 33 2.30 0.04 -0.77
N ARG A 34 3.22 0.98 -0.51
CA ARG A 34 3.79 1.23 0.83
C ARG A 34 2.68 1.54 1.83
N TRP A 35 1.82 2.50 1.50
CA TRP A 35 0.78 3.00 2.38
C TRP A 35 -0.22 1.91 2.75
N ALA A 36 -0.69 1.15 1.76
CA ALA A 36 -1.70 0.13 1.96
C ALA A 36 -1.16 -1.12 2.66
N SER A 37 0.10 -1.51 2.39
CA SER A 37 0.76 -2.70 2.96
C SER A 37 -0.18 -3.91 3.12
N PRO A 38 -0.74 -4.45 2.02
CA PRO A 38 -1.90 -5.36 2.06
C PRO A 38 -1.63 -6.68 2.77
N GLY A 39 -0.46 -7.28 2.52
CA GLY A 39 0.06 -8.35 3.37
C GLY A 39 0.79 -7.69 4.54
N SER A 40 0.12 -7.60 5.68
CA SER A 40 0.62 -6.87 6.86
C SER A 40 1.85 -7.53 7.48
N HIS A 41 1.98 -8.85 7.33
CA HIS A 41 3.09 -9.61 7.89
C HIS A 41 3.37 -10.91 7.14
N PHE A 42 4.59 -11.43 7.23
CA PHE A 42 4.95 -12.77 6.76
C PHE A 42 5.67 -13.54 7.85
N MET A 43 5.26 -14.80 8.07
CA MET A 43 5.90 -15.68 9.04
C MET A 43 6.95 -16.56 8.37
N ARG A 44 8.05 -16.84 9.08
CA ARG A 44 9.06 -17.84 8.73
C ARG A 44 9.39 -18.67 9.97
N HIS A 45 9.96 -19.84 9.75
CA HIS A 45 10.56 -20.65 10.81
C HIS A 45 12.08 -20.68 10.64
N THR A 46 12.81 -20.57 11.73
CA THR A 46 14.26 -20.72 11.72
C THR A 46 14.64 -22.17 11.37
N THR A 47 15.61 -22.35 10.47
CA THR A 47 16.09 -23.70 10.09
C THR A 47 17.23 -24.19 10.97
N ARG A 48 17.85 -23.29 11.73
CA ARG A 48 18.95 -23.54 12.67
C ARG A 48 18.95 -22.45 13.75
N PRO A 49 19.68 -22.63 14.86
CA PRO A 49 19.88 -21.56 15.82
C PRO A 49 20.43 -20.30 15.17
N VAL A 50 19.86 -19.14 15.51
CA VAL A 50 20.22 -17.84 14.94
C VAL A 50 20.06 -16.74 15.98
N ARG A 51 20.86 -15.67 15.87
CA ARG A 51 20.67 -14.45 16.65
C ARG A 51 20.07 -13.37 15.76
N LEU A 52 18.92 -12.82 16.14
CA LEU A 52 18.22 -11.76 15.40
C LEU A 52 17.92 -10.59 16.34
N SER A 53 18.41 -9.39 16.01
CA SER A 53 18.23 -8.18 16.84
C SER A 53 18.55 -8.38 18.32
N GLY A 54 19.63 -9.13 18.61
CA GLY A 54 20.06 -9.45 19.98
C GLY A 54 19.38 -10.67 20.60
N VAL A 55 18.25 -11.15 20.05
CA VAL A 55 17.50 -12.32 20.55
C VAL A 55 18.08 -13.61 19.99
N GLN A 56 18.33 -14.60 20.85
CA GLN A 56 18.74 -15.93 20.44
C GLN A 56 17.49 -16.77 20.15
N LEU A 57 17.42 -17.35 18.95
CA LEU A 57 16.33 -18.20 18.51
C LEU A 57 16.85 -19.63 18.28
N ALA A 58 16.08 -20.62 18.69
CA ALA A 58 16.35 -22.04 18.42
C ALA A 58 15.93 -22.41 16.99
N ALA A 59 16.21 -23.64 16.55
CA ALA A 59 15.67 -24.17 15.30
C ALA A 59 14.15 -24.44 15.45
N GLY A 60 13.38 -24.15 14.40
CA GLY A 60 11.93 -24.36 14.36
C GLY A 60 11.08 -23.20 14.89
N GLU A 61 11.68 -22.16 15.48
CA GLU A 61 10.93 -21.06 16.07
C GLU A 61 10.29 -20.14 15.01
N PRO A 62 9.02 -19.73 15.22
CA PRO A 62 8.34 -18.82 14.31
C PRO A 62 8.83 -17.38 14.50
N VAL A 63 9.10 -16.70 13.39
CA VAL A 63 9.47 -15.29 13.33
C VAL A 63 8.55 -14.59 12.35
N VAL A 64 7.94 -13.48 12.77
CA VAL A 64 7.02 -12.69 11.95
C VAL A 64 7.67 -11.35 11.59
N ALA A 65 7.79 -11.09 10.28
CA ALA A 65 8.15 -9.78 9.77
C ALA A 65 6.89 -8.95 9.52
N TRP A 66 6.68 -7.90 10.32
CA TRP A 66 5.52 -6.99 10.21
C TRP A 66 5.77 -5.92 9.15
N ILE A 67 5.47 -6.27 7.89
CA ILE A 67 5.62 -5.40 6.71
C ILE A 67 4.91 -4.05 6.87
N GLY A 68 3.69 -4.05 7.42
CA GLY A 68 2.95 -2.82 7.65
C GLY A 68 3.68 -1.85 8.59
N SER A 69 4.36 -2.38 9.61
CA SER A 69 5.20 -1.58 10.52
C SER A 69 6.49 -1.14 9.85
N ALA A 70 7.19 -2.03 9.14
CA ALA A 70 8.42 -1.69 8.42
C ALA A 70 8.21 -0.60 7.37
N ASN A 71 7.07 -0.61 6.67
CA ASN A 71 6.69 0.42 5.70
C ASN A 71 6.29 1.76 6.35
N ARG A 72 6.28 1.84 7.68
CA ARG A 72 6.06 3.04 8.49
C ARG A 72 7.26 3.37 9.39
N ASP A 73 8.40 2.71 9.21
CA ASP A 73 9.58 2.93 10.03
C ASP A 73 10.17 4.34 9.78
N PRO A 74 10.21 5.23 10.80
CA PRO A 74 10.76 6.58 10.63
C PRO A 74 12.27 6.60 10.37
N ALA A 75 12.99 5.51 10.67
CA ALA A 75 14.41 5.40 10.31
C ALA A 75 14.62 5.22 8.79
N VAL A 76 13.58 4.83 8.05
CA VAL A 76 13.63 4.59 6.60
C VAL A 76 12.79 5.59 5.82
N PHE A 77 11.63 5.99 6.35
CA PHE A 77 10.67 6.86 5.68
C PHE A 77 10.44 8.15 6.47
N ALA A 78 10.89 9.29 5.94
CA ALA A 78 10.55 10.60 6.49
C ALA A 78 9.04 10.85 6.38
N GLY A 79 8.38 11.27 7.47
CA GLY A 79 6.92 11.43 7.51
C GLY A 79 6.17 10.15 7.10
N PRO A 80 6.36 9.02 7.81
CA PRO A 80 5.86 7.70 7.38
C PRO A 80 4.33 7.63 7.32
N ASP A 81 3.65 8.46 8.10
CA ASP A 81 2.18 8.55 8.19
C ASP A 81 1.57 9.63 7.28
N THR A 82 2.35 10.15 6.33
CA THR A 82 1.85 11.01 5.24
C THR A 82 1.87 10.23 3.93
N PHE A 83 0.75 10.24 3.21
CA PHE A 83 0.67 9.72 1.85
C PHE A 83 1.25 10.76 0.89
N ASP A 84 2.38 10.45 0.26
CA ASP A 84 3.07 11.35 -0.68
C ASP A 84 3.34 10.65 -2.02
N PRO A 85 2.58 10.98 -3.10
CA PRO A 85 2.81 10.43 -4.43
C PRO A 85 4.20 10.71 -5.02
N ALA A 86 4.89 11.75 -4.53
CA ALA A 86 6.22 12.14 -4.97
C ALA A 86 7.34 11.54 -4.11
N ARG A 87 7.01 10.70 -3.11
CA ARG A 87 7.98 10.12 -2.17
C ARG A 87 9.14 9.46 -2.89
N THR A 88 10.35 9.95 -2.62
CA THR A 88 11.60 9.35 -3.08
C THR A 88 12.70 9.54 -2.03
N PRO A 89 13.51 8.49 -1.72
CA PRO A 89 13.35 7.10 -2.17
C PRO A 89 12.11 6.42 -1.54
N ASN A 90 11.57 5.37 -2.19
CA ASN A 90 10.42 4.61 -1.69
C ASN A 90 10.70 3.10 -1.67
N ARG A 91 11.62 2.67 -0.81
CA ARG A 91 12.10 1.26 -0.71
C ARG A 91 11.16 0.40 0.15
N HIS A 92 9.88 0.37 -0.19
CA HIS A 92 8.88 -0.36 0.58
C HIS A 92 8.99 -1.89 0.43
N LEU A 93 8.46 -2.60 1.42
CA LEU A 93 8.45 -4.07 1.49
C LEU A 93 7.06 -4.67 1.20
N ALA A 94 6.13 -3.93 0.58
CA ALA A 94 4.76 -4.41 0.31
C ALA A 94 4.69 -5.73 -0.50
N PHE A 95 5.74 -6.08 -1.24
CA PHE A 95 5.88 -7.33 -1.99
C PHE A 95 6.80 -8.37 -1.33
N GLY A 96 7.24 -8.12 -0.09
CA GLY A 96 8.27 -8.91 0.58
C GLY A 96 9.66 -8.66 0.01
N SER A 97 10.58 -9.58 0.30
CA SER A 97 11.98 -9.55 -0.16
C SER A 97 12.56 -10.97 -0.26
N GLY A 98 13.65 -11.14 -1.01
CA GLY A 98 14.37 -12.40 -1.17
C GLY A 98 13.65 -13.43 -2.05
N HIS A 99 13.91 -14.71 -1.81
CA HIS A 99 13.42 -15.84 -2.63
C HIS A 99 11.89 -15.91 -2.76
N HIS A 100 11.16 -15.34 -1.81
CA HIS A 100 9.69 -15.30 -1.83
C HIS A 100 9.16 -13.90 -2.19
N TYR A 101 9.95 -13.09 -2.89
CA TYR A 101 9.47 -11.84 -3.46
C TYR A 101 8.26 -12.09 -4.37
N CYS A 102 7.25 -11.23 -4.28
CA CYS A 102 5.99 -11.42 -4.99
C CYS A 102 6.23 -11.53 -6.51
N ILE A 103 5.98 -12.72 -7.05
CA ILE A 103 6.06 -13.00 -8.50
C ILE A 103 5.09 -12.12 -9.30
N GLY A 104 3.96 -11.75 -8.70
CA GLY A 104 2.94 -10.87 -9.30
C GLY A 104 3.25 -9.37 -9.20
N SER A 105 4.41 -8.96 -8.67
CA SER A 105 4.70 -7.55 -8.38
C SER A 105 4.65 -6.64 -9.62
N HIS A 106 5.15 -7.12 -10.77
CA HIS A 106 5.07 -6.37 -12.03
C HIS A 106 3.63 -6.23 -12.54
N LEU A 107 2.84 -7.31 -12.47
CA LEU A 107 1.42 -7.28 -12.84
C LEU A 107 0.63 -6.35 -11.92
N ALA A 108 0.83 -6.44 -10.61
CA ALA A 108 0.16 -5.58 -9.63
C ALA A 108 0.45 -4.08 -9.90
N ARG A 109 1.70 -3.72 -10.18
CA ARG A 109 2.08 -2.35 -10.55
C ARG A 109 1.40 -1.89 -11.85
N LEU A 110 1.39 -2.74 -12.88
CA LEU A 110 0.71 -2.43 -14.14
C LEU A 110 -0.79 -2.20 -13.91
N THR A 111 -1.46 -3.12 -13.20
CA THR A 111 -2.89 -3.03 -12.89
C THR A 111 -3.21 -1.77 -12.09
N LEU A 112 -2.41 -1.44 -11.06
CA LEU A 112 -2.61 -0.22 -10.27
C LEU A 112 -2.39 1.04 -11.10
N ARG A 113 -1.37 1.06 -11.97
CA ARG A 113 -1.14 2.20 -12.89
C ARG A 113 -2.33 2.41 -13.82
N LEU A 114 -2.83 1.34 -14.44
CA LEU A 114 -4.01 1.42 -15.31
C LEU A 114 -5.24 1.86 -14.51
N PHE A 115 -5.46 1.28 -13.33
CA PHE A 115 -6.57 1.65 -12.45
C PHE A 115 -6.57 3.14 -12.11
N PHE A 116 -5.46 3.68 -11.59
CA PHE A 116 -5.39 5.09 -11.22
C PHE A 116 -5.41 6.03 -12.43
N ALA A 117 -4.75 5.67 -13.54
CA ALA A 117 -4.82 6.45 -14.77
C ALA A 117 -6.27 6.57 -15.27
N THR A 118 -6.99 5.45 -15.35
CA THR A 118 -8.40 5.44 -15.75
C THR A 118 -9.26 6.20 -14.75
N LEU A 119 -9.09 5.96 -13.44
CA LEU A 119 -9.84 6.67 -12.40
C LEU A 119 -9.70 8.18 -12.54
N PHE A 120 -8.47 8.68 -12.68
CA PHE A 120 -8.19 10.12 -12.82
C PHE A 120 -8.68 10.70 -14.14
N ALA A 121 -8.72 9.91 -15.21
CA ALA A 121 -9.28 10.33 -16.50
C ALA A 121 -10.81 10.39 -16.48
N THR A 122 -11.46 9.48 -15.76
CA THR A 122 -12.94 9.36 -15.73
C THR A 122 -13.57 10.32 -14.73
N PHE A 123 -12.98 10.51 -13.55
CA PHE A 123 -13.59 11.29 -12.46
C PHE A 123 -12.77 12.53 -12.09
N ALA A 124 -13.45 13.67 -12.01
CA ALA A 124 -12.89 14.93 -11.53
C ALA A 124 -12.58 14.86 -10.04
N ASP A 125 -13.39 14.12 -9.29
CA ASP A 125 -13.23 13.89 -7.85
C ASP A 125 -13.92 12.61 -7.39
N VAL A 126 -13.55 12.14 -6.20
CA VAL A 126 -14.19 10.98 -5.53
C VAL A 126 -14.38 11.24 -4.05
N GLU A 127 -15.49 10.74 -3.51
CA GLU A 127 -15.88 10.92 -2.11
C GLU A 127 -16.33 9.60 -1.49
N VAL A 128 -16.18 9.45 -0.17
CA VAL A 128 -16.68 8.29 0.57
C VAL A 128 -18.20 8.46 0.77
N ALA A 129 -18.98 7.57 0.19
CA ALA A 129 -20.45 7.69 0.13
C ALA A 129 -21.19 6.74 1.09
N GLY A 130 -20.49 6.20 2.09
CA GLY A 130 -21.09 5.37 3.13
C GLY A 130 -20.04 4.84 4.10
N GLU A 131 -20.50 4.30 5.24
CA GLU A 131 -19.62 3.82 6.31
C GLU A 131 -18.68 2.71 5.82
N PRO A 132 -17.35 2.92 5.87
CA PRO A 132 -16.38 1.90 5.46
C PRO A 132 -16.36 0.73 6.43
N VAL A 133 -16.35 -0.50 5.90
CA VAL A 133 -16.21 -1.71 6.73
C VAL A 133 -14.82 -2.28 6.52
N ARG A 134 -14.00 -2.28 7.57
CA ARG A 134 -12.65 -2.89 7.54
C ARG A 134 -12.74 -4.41 7.42
N LEU A 135 -11.77 -4.99 6.72
CA LEU A 135 -11.58 -6.42 6.70
C LEU A 135 -11.13 -6.89 8.09
N ARG A 136 -11.78 -7.93 8.65
CA ARG A 136 -11.34 -8.57 9.89
C ARG A 136 -10.30 -9.63 9.55
N SER A 137 -9.03 -9.27 9.61
CA SER A 137 -7.90 -10.17 9.36
C SER A 137 -6.66 -9.67 10.09
N THR A 138 -5.82 -10.59 10.54
CA THR A 138 -4.49 -10.27 11.08
C THR A 138 -3.45 -10.12 9.97
N PHE A 139 -3.64 -10.82 8.84
CA PHE A 139 -2.71 -10.84 7.69
C PHE A 139 -3.06 -9.84 6.60
N LEU A 140 -4.35 -9.69 6.27
CA LEU A 140 -4.78 -8.79 5.19
C LEU A 140 -5.29 -7.46 5.74
N THR A 141 -4.76 -6.36 5.23
CA THR A 141 -5.24 -5.00 5.54
C THR A 141 -6.07 -4.45 4.38
N GLY A 142 -7.22 -3.87 4.70
CA GLY A 142 -8.10 -3.29 3.69
C GLY A 142 -9.54 -3.13 4.16
N PHE A 143 -10.42 -2.97 3.18
CA PHE A 143 -11.85 -2.81 3.40
C PHE A 143 -12.59 -4.04 2.86
N LYS A 144 -13.51 -4.57 3.65
CA LYS A 144 -14.55 -5.51 3.22
C LYS A 144 -15.61 -4.80 2.37
N LYS A 145 -15.92 -3.54 2.71
CA LYS A 145 -16.86 -2.69 1.99
C LYS A 145 -16.35 -1.25 1.99
N LEU A 146 -16.32 -0.64 0.81
CA LEU A 146 -16.02 0.78 0.62
C LEU A 146 -16.95 1.29 -0.48
N ILE A 147 -17.90 2.16 -0.13
CA ILE A 147 -18.79 2.81 -1.11
C ILE A 147 -18.18 4.17 -1.44
N ILE A 148 -18.02 4.44 -2.73
CA ILE A 148 -17.51 5.72 -3.23
C ILE A 148 -18.52 6.32 -4.21
N SER A 149 -18.63 7.64 -4.19
CA SER A 149 -19.27 8.42 -5.25
C SER A 149 -18.18 9.14 -6.05
N GLY A 150 -18.36 9.27 -7.35
CA GLY A 150 -17.41 9.96 -8.23
C GLY A 150 -18.11 11.07 -8.99
N THR A 151 -17.48 12.24 -9.07
CA THR A 151 -17.91 13.33 -9.95
C THR A 151 -17.33 13.08 -11.34
N PRO A 152 -18.13 12.80 -12.38
CA PRO A 152 -17.59 12.56 -13.73
C PRO A 152 -16.87 13.79 -14.27
N ARG A 153 -15.79 13.60 -15.02
CA ARG A 153 -15.21 14.69 -15.82
C ARG A 153 -16.15 14.97 -17.00
N ARG A 154 -16.69 16.20 -17.11
CA ARG A 154 -17.49 16.60 -18.28
C ARG A 154 -16.60 16.59 -19.53
N GLY A 155 -16.94 15.78 -20.54
CA GLY A 155 -16.18 15.66 -21.79
C GLY A 155 -16.01 14.24 -22.35
N GLN A 156 -16.75 13.24 -21.86
CA GLN A 156 -17.01 11.96 -22.53
C GLN A 156 -18.51 11.77 -22.71
#